data_AF-A0A4Q9FV00-F1
#
_entry.id   AF-A0A4Q9FV00-F1
#
_cell.length_a   1.000
_cell.length_b   1.000
_cell.length_c   1.000
_cell.angle_alpha   90.00
_cell.angle_beta   90.00
_cell.angle_gamma   90.00
#
_symmetry.space_group_name_H-M   'P 1'
#
loop_
_entity.id
_entity.type
_entity.pdbx_description
1 polymer ?
#
loop_
_entity_poly.entity_id
_entity_poly.type
_entity_poly.pdbx_seq_one_letter_code
_entity_poly.pdbx_strand_id
1 'polypeptide(L)'
;MKHALAGMAAILLGLAACAPLPVQQAPTPTGPYGRPAAAPALAPVLTNDGSPQSAARMFVSVMRRMEPAVERDCLQRRTRPINCDFQFVVDDRPGVEANAFQTTDSTGRPIIGFTLSLIAQARNSDEIAFVVGHEASHHVLNHLDYKAGAAAAGAVILGSIASVYGNNPDAIEAAQRIGASVGSRYYSRDWELEADYLGAIMTLNAGFDPINGSRFFERIPDPGDHILGTHPSRAARLAQVRQAVGDVQSGRFR
;
A
#
# COMPACT_ATOMS: atom_id res chain seq x y z
N MET A 1 -64.29 31.23 24.21
CA MET A 1 -63.31 30.99 25.30
C MET A 1 -62.31 29.95 24.85
N LYS A 2 -61.05 30.33 24.63
CA LYS A 2 -59.82 29.49 24.60
C LYS A 2 -58.67 30.41 24.20
N HIS A 3 -58.03 31.03 25.19
CA HIS A 3 -56.76 31.75 24.99
C HIS A 3 -55.62 30.72 24.98
N ALA A 4 -54.85 30.69 23.90
CA ALA A 4 -53.62 29.91 23.82
C ALA A 4 -52.49 30.70 24.47
N LEU A 5 -51.87 30.13 25.52
CA LEU A 5 -50.62 30.64 26.09
C LEU A 5 -49.46 30.25 25.17
N ALA A 6 -48.67 31.25 24.78
CA ALA A 6 -47.35 31.08 24.18
C ALA A 6 -46.35 30.67 25.28
N GLY A 7 -45.77 29.48 25.16
CA GLY A 7 -44.65 29.02 25.98
C GLY A 7 -43.33 29.25 25.25
N MET A 8 -42.51 30.18 25.76
CA MET A 8 -41.17 30.48 25.27
C MET A 8 -40.19 29.45 25.87
N ALA A 9 -39.72 28.49 25.07
CA ALA A 9 -38.67 27.55 25.49
C ALA A 9 -37.29 28.16 25.20
N ALA A 10 -36.59 28.57 26.27
CA ALA A 10 -35.20 28.99 26.20
C ALA A 10 -34.30 27.74 26.03
N ILE A 11 -33.61 27.64 24.90
CA ILE A 11 -32.59 26.62 24.65
C ILE A 11 -31.28 27.13 25.27
N LEU A 12 -30.88 26.54 26.39
CA LEU A 12 -29.55 26.68 26.98
C LEU A 12 -28.54 25.88 26.16
N LEU A 13 -27.70 26.56 25.37
CA LEU A 13 -26.51 25.97 24.79
C LEU A 13 -25.45 25.77 25.89
N GLY A 14 -25.23 24.52 26.28
CA GLY A 14 -24.10 24.12 27.12
C GLY A 14 -22.81 24.08 26.30
N LEU A 15 -21.85 24.92 26.64
CA LEU A 15 -20.47 24.84 26.16
C LEU A 15 -19.79 23.62 26.81
N ALA A 16 -19.62 22.54 26.06
CA ALA A 16 -18.80 21.40 26.47
C ALA A 16 -17.31 21.73 26.24
N ALA A 17 -16.56 21.90 27.34
CA ALA A 17 -15.12 22.06 27.31
C ALA A 17 -14.44 20.71 27.01
N CYS A 18 -13.58 20.67 26.00
CA CYS A 18 -12.72 19.52 25.70
C CYS A 18 -11.66 19.37 26.81
N ALA A 19 -11.82 18.38 27.68
CA ALA A 19 -10.71 17.87 28.50
C ALA A 19 -9.96 16.79 27.70
N PRO A 20 -8.61 16.79 27.70
CA PRO A 20 -7.85 15.71 27.07
C PRO A 20 -8.08 14.41 27.82
N LEU A 21 -8.45 13.35 27.10
CA LEU A 21 -8.57 12.01 27.65
C LEU A 21 -7.17 11.49 28.05
N PRO A 22 -7.02 10.83 29.21
CA PRO A 22 -5.76 10.20 29.57
C PRO A 22 -5.41 9.11 28.55
N VAL A 23 -4.23 9.22 27.94
CA VAL A 23 -3.68 8.19 27.06
C VAL A 23 -3.33 6.98 27.93
N GLN A 24 -4.18 5.96 27.88
CA GLN A 24 -3.92 4.69 28.54
C GLN A 24 -2.84 3.96 27.72
N GLN A 25 -1.65 3.80 28.31
CA GLN A 25 -0.56 3.04 27.70
C GLN A 25 -1.06 1.61 27.40
N ALA A 26 -0.81 1.15 26.18
CA ALA A 26 -1.17 -0.21 25.78
C ALA A 26 -0.48 -1.21 26.72
N PRO A 27 -1.18 -2.28 27.16
CA PRO A 27 -0.60 -3.28 28.03
C PRO A 27 0.59 -3.96 27.36
N THR A 28 1.70 -4.07 28.09
CA THR A 28 2.89 -4.82 27.68
C THR A 28 2.49 -6.28 27.45
N PRO A 29 2.82 -6.91 26.30
CA PRO A 29 2.49 -8.31 26.07
C PRO A 29 3.27 -9.20 27.04
N THR A 30 2.59 -9.76 28.05
CA THR A 30 3.13 -10.75 29.00
C THR A 30 2.77 -12.18 28.57
N GLY A 31 2.85 -12.46 27.28
CA GLY A 31 2.70 -13.81 26.72
C GLY A 31 4.05 -14.53 26.58
N PRO A 32 4.08 -15.86 26.45
CA PRO A 32 5.30 -16.67 26.31
C PRO A 32 5.89 -16.55 24.89
N TYR A 33 5.80 -15.37 24.27
CA TYR A 33 6.51 -15.08 23.04
C TYR A 33 8.00 -15.01 23.39
N GLY A 34 8.73 -16.03 22.94
CA GLY A 34 10.17 -16.13 23.12
C GLY A 34 10.88 -14.83 22.81
N ARG A 35 12.05 -14.66 23.43
CA ARG A 35 12.99 -13.56 23.22
C ARG A 35 12.99 -13.12 21.74
N PRO A 36 12.90 -11.81 21.44
CA PRO A 36 12.80 -11.32 20.07
C PRO A 36 13.87 -11.95 19.18
N ALA A 37 13.49 -12.63 18.10
CA ALA A 37 14.45 -13.00 17.08
C ALA A 37 15.02 -11.70 16.50
N ALA A 38 16.35 -11.56 16.52
CA ALA A 38 17.01 -10.43 15.90
C ALA A 38 16.66 -10.39 14.41
N ALA A 39 16.50 -9.19 13.84
CA ALA A 39 16.37 -9.03 12.40
C ALA A 39 17.53 -9.78 11.70
N PRO A 40 17.26 -10.53 10.62
CA PRO A 40 18.30 -11.27 9.93
C PRO A 40 19.40 -10.31 9.45
N ALA A 41 20.64 -10.78 9.47
CA ALA A 41 21.75 -10.02 8.89
C ALA A 41 21.46 -9.73 7.41
N LEU A 42 21.87 -8.56 6.93
CA LEU A 42 21.71 -8.18 5.53
C LEU A 42 22.37 -9.21 4.61
N ALA A 43 21.65 -9.58 3.54
CA ALA A 43 22.11 -10.44 2.48
C ALA A 43 23.26 -9.75 1.71
N PRO A 44 24.19 -10.52 1.11
CA PRO A 44 25.09 -9.98 0.12
C PRO A 44 24.29 -9.32 -1.02
N VAL A 45 24.64 -8.07 -1.34
CA VAL A 45 24.01 -7.35 -2.45
C VAL A 45 24.51 -7.93 -3.76
N LEU A 46 23.60 -8.52 -4.54
CA LEU A 46 23.89 -8.96 -5.89
C LEU A 46 23.72 -7.79 -6.84
N THR A 47 24.67 -7.56 -7.73
CA THR A 47 24.60 -6.53 -8.76
C THR A 47 24.23 -7.13 -10.11
N ASN A 48 23.52 -6.34 -10.91
CA ASN A 48 23.21 -6.70 -12.30
C ASN A 48 24.28 -6.11 -13.23
N ASP A 49 25.04 -6.96 -13.92
CA ASP A 49 26.07 -6.54 -14.89
C ASP A 49 25.49 -6.19 -16.28
N GLY A 50 24.16 -6.23 -16.41
CA GLY A 50 23.44 -5.99 -17.66
C GLY A 50 23.18 -7.26 -18.48
N SER A 51 23.71 -8.42 -18.08
CA SER A 51 23.42 -9.70 -18.73
C SER A 51 22.07 -10.28 -18.29
N PRO A 52 21.39 -11.04 -19.15
CA PRO A 52 20.20 -11.81 -18.75
C PRO A 52 20.48 -12.78 -17.60
N GLN A 53 21.69 -13.37 -17.56
CA GLN A 53 22.08 -14.35 -16.55
C GLN A 53 22.32 -13.71 -15.19
N SER A 54 22.87 -12.49 -15.10
CA SER A 54 22.97 -11.78 -13.81
C SER A 54 21.58 -11.39 -13.31
N ALA A 55 20.73 -10.85 -14.19
CA ALA A 55 19.38 -10.42 -13.85
C ALA A 55 18.52 -11.58 -13.32
N ALA A 56 18.55 -12.73 -14.00
CA ALA A 56 17.82 -13.93 -13.58
C ALA A 56 18.34 -14.49 -12.23
N ARG A 57 19.67 -14.59 -12.05
CA ARG A 57 20.26 -15.07 -10.78
C ARG A 57 19.91 -14.16 -9.62
N MET A 58 19.99 -12.85 -9.83
CA MET A 58 19.60 -11.85 -8.85
C MET A 58 18.12 -12.00 -8.48
N PHE A 59 17.22 -12.04 -9.46
CA PHE A 59 15.78 -12.17 -9.24
C PHE A 59 15.43 -13.44 -8.45
N VAL A 60 15.93 -14.60 -8.88
CA VAL A 60 15.69 -15.88 -8.19
C VAL A 60 16.25 -15.87 -6.77
N SER A 61 17.43 -15.27 -6.55
CA SER A 61 18.00 -15.12 -5.21
C SER A 61 17.13 -14.26 -4.30
N VAL A 62 16.53 -13.20 -4.85
CA VAL A 62 15.60 -12.34 -4.10
C VAL A 62 14.31 -13.09 -3.77
N MET A 63 13.67 -13.76 -4.74
CA MET A 63 12.42 -14.50 -4.50
C MET A 63 12.57 -15.55 -3.38
N ARG A 64 13.69 -16.29 -3.36
CA ARG A 64 13.99 -17.30 -2.32
C ARG A 64 13.99 -16.76 -0.88
N ARG A 65 14.20 -15.45 -0.71
CA ARG A 65 14.18 -14.79 0.61
C ARG A 65 12.89 -14.00 0.82
N MET A 66 12.42 -13.30 -0.21
CA MET A 66 11.25 -12.45 -0.12
C MET A 66 9.96 -13.25 0.03
N GLU A 67 9.75 -14.32 -0.75
CA GLU A 67 8.53 -15.14 -0.72
C GLU A 67 8.20 -15.61 0.71
N PRO A 68 9.05 -16.40 1.40
CA PRO A 68 8.74 -16.82 2.78
C PRO A 68 8.70 -15.66 3.79
N ALA A 69 9.30 -14.52 3.49
CA ALA A 69 9.24 -13.34 4.35
C ALA A 69 7.89 -12.61 4.22
N VAL A 70 7.41 -12.35 3.01
CA VAL A 70 6.13 -11.67 2.78
C VAL A 70 4.95 -12.52 3.23
N GLU A 71 5.01 -13.84 3.05
CA GLU A 71 4.00 -14.78 3.54
C GLU A 71 3.90 -14.76 5.06
N ARG A 72 5.06 -14.83 5.74
CA ARG A 72 5.15 -14.76 7.19
C ARG A 72 4.61 -13.42 7.71
N ASP A 73 5.01 -12.31 7.10
CA ASP A 73 4.59 -10.98 7.52
C ASP A 73 3.08 -10.78 7.28
N CYS A 74 2.55 -11.30 6.17
CA CYS A 74 1.11 -11.35 5.88
C CYS A 74 0.35 -12.10 6.97
N LEU A 75 0.78 -13.31 7.32
CA LEU A 75 0.15 -14.12 8.37
C LEU A 75 0.21 -13.48 9.76
N GLN A 76 1.33 -12.81 10.09
CA GLN A 76 1.51 -12.18 11.40
C GLN A 76 0.67 -10.91 11.59
N ARG A 77 0.42 -10.16 10.51
CA ARG A 77 -0.20 -8.83 10.57
C ARG A 77 -1.72 -8.87 10.46
N ARG A 78 -2.29 -9.96 9.97
CA ARG A 78 -3.72 -10.03 9.63
C ARG A 78 -4.54 -10.61 10.76
N THR A 79 -5.54 -9.86 11.20
CA THR A 79 -6.55 -10.30 12.18
C THR A 79 -7.77 -10.95 11.53
N ARG A 80 -7.96 -10.77 10.22
CA ARG A 80 -8.98 -11.44 9.40
C ARG A 80 -8.30 -12.36 8.38
N PRO A 81 -8.84 -13.56 8.11
CA PRO A 81 -8.27 -14.46 7.12
C PRO A 81 -8.21 -13.80 5.74
N ILE A 82 -7.02 -13.76 5.16
CA ILE A 82 -6.77 -13.49 3.74
C ILE A 82 -5.85 -14.59 3.22
N ASN A 83 -5.87 -14.84 1.91
CA ASN A 83 -4.90 -15.77 1.32
C ASN A 83 -3.50 -15.13 1.35
N CYS A 84 -2.53 -15.77 2.01
CA CYS A 84 -1.15 -15.30 2.10
C CYS A 84 -0.18 -16.17 1.30
N ASP A 85 -0.64 -17.10 0.46
CA ASP A 85 0.19 -17.89 -0.46
C ASP A 85 0.46 -17.06 -1.73
N PHE A 86 1.61 -16.40 -1.81
CA PHE A 86 1.92 -15.46 -2.89
C PHE A 86 2.46 -16.18 -4.13
N GLN A 87 1.83 -15.93 -5.28
CA GLN A 87 2.37 -16.36 -6.56
C GLN A 87 3.18 -15.25 -7.23
N PHE A 88 4.42 -15.56 -7.58
CA PHE A 88 5.27 -14.68 -8.37
C PHE A 88 5.25 -15.10 -9.84
N VAL A 89 5.00 -14.16 -10.75
CA VAL A 89 4.97 -14.41 -12.20
C VAL A 89 5.84 -13.42 -12.95
N VAL A 90 6.39 -13.87 -14.07
CA VAL A 90 7.16 -13.02 -15.00
C VAL A 90 6.43 -12.96 -16.33
N ASP A 91 6.13 -11.75 -16.79
CA ASP A 91 5.68 -11.46 -18.14
C ASP A 91 6.89 -11.39 -19.07
N ASP A 92 7.03 -12.44 -19.89
CA ASP A 92 8.15 -12.66 -20.80
C ASP A 92 7.88 -12.13 -22.22
N ARG A 93 6.74 -11.48 -22.44
CA ARG A 93 6.40 -10.91 -23.74
C ARG A 93 7.41 -9.83 -24.12
N PRO A 94 7.96 -9.87 -25.35
CA PRO A 94 8.92 -8.87 -25.80
C PRO A 94 8.26 -7.50 -25.94
N GLY A 95 9.00 -6.44 -25.60
CA GLY A 95 8.56 -5.05 -25.78
C GLY A 95 7.58 -4.53 -24.72
N VAL A 96 7.26 -5.31 -23.68
CA VAL A 96 6.51 -4.81 -22.53
C VAL A 96 7.39 -3.86 -21.71
N GLU A 97 6.86 -2.70 -21.35
CA GLU A 97 7.57 -1.69 -20.55
C GLU A 97 7.91 -2.21 -19.14
N ALA A 98 8.87 -1.57 -18.46
CA ALA A 98 9.22 -1.91 -17.10
C ALA A 98 8.06 -1.65 -16.14
N ASN A 99 7.49 -2.72 -15.60
CA ASN A 99 6.44 -2.68 -14.60
C ASN A 99 6.50 -3.87 -13.62
N ALA A 100 5.93 -3.65 -12.44
CA ALA A 100 5.51 -4.67 -11.48
C ALA A 100 4.08 -4.35 -11.02
N PHE A 101 3.34 -5.37 -10.59
CA PHE A 101 1.96 -5.16 -10.14
C PHE A 101 1.50 -6.28 -9.21
N GLN A 102 0.50 -5.95 -8.40
CA GLN A 102 -0.23 -6.91 -7.60
C GLN A 102 -1.67 -7.12 -8.11
N THR A 103 -2.12 -8.38 -8.14
CA THR A 103 -3.48 -8.79 -8.47
C THR A 103 -3.87 -10.07 -7.71
N THR A 104 -5.03 -10.65 -7.99
CA THR A 104 -5.48 -11.93 -7.43
C THR A 104 -6.00 -12.85 -8.52
N ASP A 105 -5.87 -14.16 -8.31
CA ASP A 105 -6.54 -15.15 -9.16
C ASP A 105 -8.02 -15.33 -8.79
N SER A 106 -8.73 -16.20 -9.51
CA SER A 106 -10.16 -16.48 -9.26
C SER A 106 -10.46 -17.10 -7.90
N THR A 107 -9.45 -17.62 -7.20
CA THR A 107 -9.57 -18.17 -5.83
C THR A 107 -9.18 -17.15 -4.75
N GLY A 108 -8.78 -15.95 -5.16
CA GLY A 108 -8.29 -14.90 -4.25
C GLY A 108 -6.82 -15.06 -3.87
N ARG A 109 -6.05 -15.90 -4.56
CA ARG A 109 -4.61 -16.04 -4.34
C ARG A 109 -3.87 -14.80 -4.81
N PRO A 110 -3.04 -14.14 -3.99
CA PRO A 110 -2.28 -12.98 -4.42
C PRO A 110 -1.27 -13.37 -5.50
N ILE A 111 -1.25 -12.60 -6.59
CA ILE A 111 -0.26 -12.68 -7.66
C ILE A 111 0.53 -11.38 -7.68
N ILE A 112 1.85 -11.49 -7.68
CA ILE A 112 2.77 -10.37 -7.94
C ILE A 112 3.46 -10.64 -9.28
N GLY A 113 3.20 -9.78 -10.26
CA GLY A 113 3.75 -9.88 -11.60
C GLY A 113 4.91 -8.93 -11.84
N PHE A 114 5.89 -9.39 -12.60
CA PHE A 114 7.05 -8.61 -13.03
C PHE A 114 7.20 -8.70 -14.54
N THR A 115 7.62 -7.61 -15.17
CA THR A 115 8.05 -7.63 -16.58
C THR A 115 9.54 -7.96 -16.67
N LEU A 116 9.97 -8.63 -17.74
CA LEU A 116 11.40 -8.81 -18.02
C LEU A 116 12.16 -7.48 -18.06
N SER A 117 11.53 -6.43 -18.59
CA SER A 117 12.09 -5.08 -18.66
C SER A 117 12.41 -4.50 -17.28
N LEU A 118 11.53 -4.68 -16.27
CA LEU A 118 11.82 -4.23 -14.91
C LEU A 118 12.98 -5.03 -14.30
N ILE A 119 12.96 -6.35 -14.44
CA ILE A 119 14.00 -7.23 -13.91
C ILE A 119 15.38 -6.87 -14.52
N ALA A 120 15.42 -6.62 -15.83
CA ALA A 120 16.63 -6.21 -16.53
C ALA A 120 17.13 -4.81 -16.11
N GLN A 121 16.23 -3.91 -15.73
CA GLN A 121 16.56 -2.54 -15.32
C GLN A 121 16.94 -2.41 -13.83
N ALA A 122 16.65 -3.40 -13.00
CA ALA A 122 17.11 -3.41 -11.62
C ALA A 122 18.63 -3.54 -11.56
N ARG A 123 19.27 -2.69 -10.76
CA ARG A 123 20.72 -2.58 -10.63
C ARG A 123 21.27 -3.52 -9.56
N ASN A 124 20.46 -3.84 -8.56
CA ASN A 124 20.85 -4.71 -7.46
C ASN A 124 19.67 -5.45 -6.82
N SER A 125 19.99 -6.43 -5.98
CA SER A 125 19.01 -7.26 -5.29
C SER A 125 18.09 -6.50 -4.35
N ASP A 126 18.58 -5.42 -3.72
CA ASP A 126 17.77 -4.62 -2.78
C ASP A 126 16.63 -3.90 -3.52
N GLU A 127 16.86 -3.45 -4.75
CA GLU A 127 15.82 -2.80 -5.56
C GLU A 127 14.69 -3.79 -5.91
N ILE A 128 15.00 -5.01 -6.36
CA ILE A 128 13.96 -6.04 -6.59
C ILE A 128 13.26 -6.39 -5.29
N ALA A 129 14.00 -6.57 -4.19
CA ALA A 129 13.43 -6.91 -2.89
C ALA A 129 12.44 -5.85 -2.42
N PHE A 130 12.79 -4.58 -2.57
CA PHE A 130 11.92 -3.48 -2.21
C PHE A 130 10.67 -3.40 -3.08
N VAL A 131 10.77 -3.62 -4.40
CA VAL A 131 9.58 -3.72 -5.28
C VAL A 131 8.67 -4.86 -4.84
N VAL A 132 9.22 -6.04 -4.52
CA VAL A 132 8.43 -7.17 -4.02
C VAL A 132 7.71 -6.83 -2.71
N GLY A 133 8.40 -6.19 -1.77
CA GLY A 133 7.81 -5.75 -0.51
C GLY A 133 6.68 -4.74 -0.73
N HIS A 134 6.86 -3.80 -1.66
CA HIS A 134 5.85 -2.81 -2.03
C HIS A 134 4.58 -3.48 -2.60
N GLU A 135 4.74 -4.34 -3.62
CA GLU A 135 3.61 -5.04 -4.23
C GLU A 135 2.89 -5.98 -3.24
N ALA A 136 3.64 -6.70 -2.40
CA ALA A 136 3.06 -7.55 -1.36
C ALA A 136 2.27 -6.73 -0.32
N SER A 137 2.73 -5.52 -0.01
CA SER A 137 2.07 -4.63 0.94
C SER A 137 0.69 -4.18 0.46
N HIS A 138 0.49 -3.97 -0.84
CA HIS A 138 -0.85 -3.70 -1.38
C HIS A 138 -1.85 -4.80 -1.06
N HIS A 139 -1.43 -6.06 -1.14
CA HIS A 139 -2.28 -7.19 -0.75
C HIS A 139 -2.53 -7.25 0.75
N VAL A 140 -1.46 -7.18 1.56
CA VAL A 140 -1.57 -7.26 3.03
C VAL A 140 -2.47 -6.16 3.60
N LEU A 141 -2.45 -4.98 2.97
CA LEU A 141 -3.27 -3.84 3.36
C LEU A 141 -4.67 -3.82 2.70
N ASN A 142 -4.97 -4.73 1.77
CA ASN A 142 -6.22 -4.80 0.97
C ASN A 142 -6.46 -3.56 0.09
N HIS A 143 -5.39 -2.95 -0.43
CA HIS A 143 -5.50 -1.76 -1.27
C HIS A 143 -6.30 -2.01 -2.56
N LEU A 144 -6.25 -3.22 -3.15
CA LEU A 144 -7.08 -3.56 -4.31
C LEU A 144 -8.58 -3.48 -3.99
N ASP A 145 -9.00 -4.09 -2.88
CA ASP A 145 -10.40 -4.10 -2.45
C ASP A 145 -10.88 -2.69 -2.08
N TYR A 146 -10.04 -1.93 -1.38
CA TYR A 146 -10.36 -0.54 -1.04
C TYR A 146 -10.44 0.36 -2.28
N LYS A 147 -9.58 0.14 -3.27
CA LYS A 147 -9.62 0.86 -4.55
C LYS A 147 -10.90 0.55 -5.32
N ALA A 148 -11.29 -0.73 -5.40
CA ALA A 148 -12.53 -1.15 -6.04
C ALA A 148 -13.76 -0.58 -5.32
N GLY A 149 -13.78 -0.64 -3.98
CA GLY A 149 -14.85 -0.08 -3.16
C GLY A 149 -14.97 1.44 -3.30
N ALA A 150 -13.85 2.17 -3.30
CA ALA A 150 -13.83 3.61 -3.48
C ALA A 150 -14.29 4.03 -4.89
N ALA A 151 -13.91 3.27 -5.92
CA ALA A 151 -14.42 3.48 -7.28
C ALA A 151 -15.95 3.25 -7.36
N ALA A 152 -16.44 2.15 -6.78
CA ALA A 152 -17.88 1.85 -6.76
C ALA A 152 -18.68 2.94 -6.00
N ALA A 153 -18.20 3.36 -4.83
CA ALA A 153 -18.83 4.42 -4.04
C ALA A 153 -18.86 5.75 -4.80
N GLY A 154 -17.74 6.14 -5.41
CA GLY A 154 -17.66 7.36 -6.23
C GLY A 154 -18.63 7.33 -7.41
N ALA A 155 -18.73 6.18 -8.10
CA ALA A 155 -19.66 6.00 -9.21
C ALA A 155 -21.12 6.17 -8.75
N VAL A 156 -21.49 5.55 -7.64
CA VAL A 156 -22.85 5.65 -7.07
C VAL A 156 -23.18 7.09 -6.68
N ILE A 157 -22.28 7.78 -5.99
CA ILE A 157 -22.50 9.17 -5.53
C ILE A 157 -22.75 10.08 -6.73
N LEU A 158 -21.85 10.07 -7.72
CA LEU A 158 -21.93 11.03 -8.82
C LEU A 158 -23.04 10.67 -9.83
N GLY A 159 -23.29 9.37 -10.04
CA GLY A 159 -24.44 8.91 -10.82
C GLY A 159 -25.79 9.29 -10.19
N SER A 160 -25.90 9.23 -8.86
CA SER A 160 -27.11 9.63 -8.13
C SER A 160 -27.34 11.15 -8.18
N ILE A 161 -26.27 11.95 -8.16
CA ILE A 161 -26.38 13.39 -8.37
C ILE A 161 -26.89 13.67 -9.78
N ALA A 162 -26.28 13.05 -10.81
CA ALA A 162 -26.69 13.25 -12.20
C ALA A 162 -28.16 12.90 -12.44
N SER A 163 -28.65 11.80 -11.87
CA SER A 163 -30.04 11.37 -12.03
C SER A 163 -31.06 12.33 -11.41
N VAL A 164 -30.68 13.04 -10.33
CA VAL A 164 -31.52 14.10 -9.72
C VAL A 164 -31.61 15.34 -10.60
N TYR A 165 -30.52 15.71 -11.29
CA TYR A 165 -30.47 16.92 -12.13
C TYR A 165 -30.89 16.68 -13.60
N GLY A 166 -31.00 15.42 -14.02
CA GLY A 166 -31.52 15.05 -15.33
C GLY A 166 -31.51 13.54 -15.53
N ASN A 167 -32.64 12.97 -15.94
CA ASN A 167 -32.75 11.52 -16.16
C ASN A 167 -32.22 11.08 -17.53
N ASN A 168 -31.15 11.72 -18.02
CA ASN A 168 -30.47 11.34 -19.25
C ASN A 168 -29.50 10.19 -18.97
N PRO A 169 -29.72 8.97 -19.52
CA PRO A 169 -28.87 7.81 -19.25
C PRO A 169 -27.39 8.04 -19.56
N ASP A 170 -27.07 8.74 -20.65
CA ASP A 170 -25.69 9.00 -21.07
C ASP A 170 -24.97 9.93 -20.08
N ALA A 171 -25.69 10.92 -19.55
CA ALA A 171 -25.16 11.84 -18.55
C ALA A 171 -24.91 11.14 -17.21
N ILE A 172 -25.80 10.22 -16.82
CA ILE A 172 -25.66 9.40 -15.61
C ILE A 172 -24.46 8.46 -15.75
N GLU A 173 -24.29 7.79 -16.89
CA GLU A 173 -23.15 6.90 -17.12
C GLU A 173 -21.81 7.67 -17.14
N ALA A 174 -21.77 8.84 -17.78
CA ALA A 174 -20.60 9.72 -17.76
C ALA A 174 -20.25 10.15 -16.32
N ALA A 175 -21.26 10.53 -15.54
CA ALA A 175 -21.11 10.89 -14.13
C ALA A 175 -20.60 9.70 -13.29
N GLN A 176 -21.10 8.48 -13.51
CA GLN A 176 -20.60 7.29 -12.83
C GLN A 176 -19.12 7.01 -13.15
N ARG A 177 -18.71 7.13 -14.42
CA ARG A 177 -17.29 6.96 -14.83
C ARG A 177 -16.38 7.99 -14.16
N ILE A 178 -16.80 9.26 -14.12
CA ILE A 178 -16.06 10.34 -13.43
C ILE A 178 -15.97 10.03 -11.94
N GLY A 179 -17.09 9.65 -11.32
CA GLY A 179 -17.17 9.32 -9.91
C GLY A 179 -16.24 8.17 -9.53
N ALA A 180 -16.23 7.11 -10.34
CA ALA A 180 -15.34 5.97 -10.17
C ALA A 180 -13.86 6.38 -10.23
N SER A 181 -13.50 7.17 -11.24
CA SER A 181 -12.13 7.66 -11.40
C SER A 181 -11.71 8.52 -10.21
N VAL A 182 -12.56 9.46 -9.75
CA VAL A 182 -12.24 10.32 -8.61
C VAL A 182 -12.10 9.50 -7.34
N GLY A 183 -13.05 8.60 -7.05
CA GLY A 183 -13.02 7.75 -5.86
C GLY A 183 -11.76 6.89 -5.78
N SER A 184 -11.37 6.27 -6.89
CA SER A 184 -10.15 5.44 -6.95
C SER A 184 -8.85 6.22 -6.77
N ARG A 185 -8.81 7.49 -7.21
CA ARG A 185 -7.59 8.32 -7.22
C ARG A 185 -7.37 9.08 -5.92
N TYR A 186 -8.45 9.43 -5.22
CA TYR A 186 -8.36 10.23 -4.00
C TYR A 186 -7.48 9.58 -2.94
N TYR A 187 -7.65 8.27 -2.74
CA TYR A 187 -6.92 7.51 -1.72
C TYR A 187 -5.63 6.85 -2.23
N SER A 188 -5.36 6.89 -3.55
CA SER A 188 -4.25 6.11 -4.13
C SER A 188 -2.90 6.56 -3.57
N ARG A 189 -2.71 7.84 -3.25
CA ARG A 189 -1.44 8.32 -2.70
C ARG A 189 -1.13 7.80 -1.32
N ASP A 190 -2.12 7.82 -0.43
CA ASP A 190 -1.93 7.34 0.94
C ASP A 190 -1.62 5.84 0.93
N TRP A 191 -2.31 5.06 0.08
CA TRP A 191 -2.03 3.64 -0.11
C TRP A 191 -0.63 3.34 -0.65
N GLU A 192 -0.08 4.20 -1.52
CA GLU A 192 1.31 4.05 -1.99
C GLU A 192 2.32 4.31 -0.88
N LEU A 193 2.07 5.32 -0.02
CA LEU A 193 2.92 5.62 1.13
C LEU A 193 2.85 4.51 2.20
N GLU A 194 1.66 3.96 2.44
CA GLU A 194 1.46 2.79 3.31
C GLU A 194 2.18 1.56 2.76
N ALA A 195 2.13 1.33 1.45
CA ALA A 195 2.83 0.25 0.77
C ALA A 195 4.36 0.43 0.82
N ASP A 196 4.88 1.65 0.67
CA ASP A 196 6.31 1.94 0.83
C ASP A 196 6.80 1.67 2.26
N TYR A 197 6.01 2.09 3.26
CA TYR A 197 6.33 1.87 4.67
C TYR A 197 6.35 0.38 5.02
N LEU A 198 5.28 -0.36 4.72
CA LEU A 198 5.21 -1.79 5.01
C LEU A 198 6.20 -2.59 4.14
N GLY A 199 6.38 -2.20 2.89
CA GLY A 199 7.31 -2.85 1.97
C GLY A 199 8.75 -2.74 2.44
N ALA A 200 9.13 -1.59 3.03
CA ALA A 200 10.44 -1.43 3.67
C ALA A 200 10.64 -2.39 4.84
N ILE A 201 9.60 -2.62 5.65
CA ILE A 201 9.67 -3.58 6.77
C ILE A 201 9.82 -5.01 6.24
N MET A 202 9.01 -5.43 5.27
CA MET A 202 9.11 -6.76 4.66
C MET A 202 10.48 -7.00 4.02
N THR A 203 11.04 -5.96 3.39
CA THR A 203 12.39 -5.98 2.80
C THR A 203 13.46 -6.22 3.87
N LEU A 204 13.38 -5.51 5.00
CA LEU A 204 14.28 -5.74 6.16
C LEU A 204 14.13 -7.16 6.72
N ASN A 205 12.88 -7.64 6.84
CA ASN A 205 12.57 -8.98 7.37
C ASN A 205 13.05 -10.12 6.46
N ALA A 206 13.27 -9.84 5.17
CA ALA A 206 13.92 -10.74 4.23
C ALA A 206 15.46 -10.61 4.23
N GLY A 207 16.00 -9.65 4.97
CA GLY A 207 17.43 -9.34 5.07
C GLY A 207 17.95 -8.51 3.90
N PHE A 208 17.15 -7.63 3.30
CA PHE A 208 17.61 -6.69 2.27
C PHE A 208 17.59 -5.25 2.81
N ASP A 209 18.33 -4.34 2.15
CA ASP A 209 18.38 -2.94 2.53
C ASP A 209 17.31 -2.11 1.79
N PRO A 210 16.19 -1.71 2.43
CA PRO A 210 15.16 -0.92 1.76
C PRO A 210 15.61 0.52 1.45
N ILE A 211 16.63 1.07 2.13
CA ILE A 211 17.16 2.39 1.82
C ILE A 211 17.91 2.34 0.49
N ASN A 212 18.70 1.28 0.26
CA ASN A 212 19.32 1.06 -1.04
C ASN A 212 18.26 0.70 -2.10
N GLY A 213 17.30 -0.17 -1.76
CA GLY A 213 16.26 -0.62 -2.67
C GLY A 213 15.33 0.50 -3.17
N SER A 214 14.96 1.44 -2.29
CA SER A 214 14.10 2.59 -2.63
C SER A 214 14.78 3.62 -3.55
N ARG A 215 16.09 3.53 -3.78
CA ARG A 215 16.77 4.32 -4.82
C ARG A 215 16.30 3.97 -6.23
N PHE A 216 15.57 2.87 -6.40
CA PHE A 216 14.81 2.61 -7.62
C PHE A 216 13.96 3.83 -8.04
N PHE A 217 13.36 4.57 -7.09
CA PHE A 217 12.56 5.76 -7.37
C PHE A 217 13.34 6.91 -7.99
N GLU A 218 14.65 6.99 -7.76
CA GLU A 218 15.51 8.03 -8.34
C GLU A 218 15.66 7.85 -9.85
N ARG A 219 15.32 6.67 -10.37
CA ARG A 219 15.53 6.26 -11.77
C ARG A 219 14.26 6.35 -12.62
N ILE A 220 13.10 6.55 -11.99
CA ILE A 220 11.83 6.81 -12.66
C ILE A 220 11.50 8.32 -12.59
N PRO A 221 10.80 8.89 -13.58
CA PRO A 221 10.35 10.27 -13.53
C PRO A 221 9.61 10.57 -12.23
N ASP A 222 9.95 11.67 -11.56
CA ASP A 222 9.25 12.07 -10.33
C ASP A 222 7.86 12.57 -10.71
N PRO A 223 6.76 11.96 -10.22
CA PRO A 223 5.41 12.42 -10.50
C PRO A 223 5.14 13.83 -9.95
N GLY A 224 5.96 14.32 -8.99
CA GLY A 224 5.79 15.61 -8.33
C GLY A 224 4.59 15.65 -7.38
N ASP A 225 4.35 16.80 -6.74
CA ASP A 225 3.26 16.99 -5.76
C ASP A 225 1.90 17.36 -6.42
N HIS A 226 1.73 17.09 -7.71
CA HIS A 226 0.53 17.52 -8.44
C HIS A 226 -0.70 16.73 -7.99
N ILE A 227 -1.79 17.44 -7.62
CA ILE A 227 -3.11 16.92 -7.19
C ILE A 227 -3.73 15.91 -8.18
N LEU A 228 -3.23 15.79 -9.41
CA LEU A 228 -3.72 14.84 -10.42
C LEU A 228 -2.87 13.56 -10.60
N GLY A 229 -1.72 13.43 -9.94
CA GLY A 229 -0.89 12.22 -9.97
C GLY A 229 -1.41 11.13 -9.04
N THR A 230 -1.44 9.87 -9.48
CA THR A 230 -1.82 8.72 -8.62
C THR A 230 -0.71 8.32 -7.65
N HIS A 231 0.54 8.75 -7.90
CA HIS A 231 1.71 8.43 -7.07
C HIS A 231 2.22 9.67 -6.30
N PRO A 232 2.63 9.51 -5.03
CA PRO A 232 3.27 10.57 -4.24
C PRO A 232 4.63 11.01 -4.81
N SER A 233 5.10 12.21 -4.43
CA SER A 233 6.45 12.65 -4.80
C SER A 233 7.53 11.73 -4.24
N ARG A 234 8.65 11.65 -4.96
CA ARG A 234 9.80 10.81 -4.55
C ARG A 234 10.25 11.11 -3.12
N ALA A 235 10.25 12.38 -2.71
CA ALA A 235 10.67 12.79 -1.37
C ALA A 235 9.77 12.19 -0.27
N ALA A 236 8.45 12.20 -0.47
CA ALA A 236 7.50 11.61 0.47
C ALA A 236 7.68 10.09 0.58
N ARG A 237 7.85 9.41 -0.56
CA ARG A 237 8.11 7.96 -0.60
C ARG A 237 9.38 7.58 0.16
N LEU A 238 10.50 8.27 -0.10
CA LEU A 238 11.77 8.04 0.61
C LEU A 238 11.68 8.36 2.11
N ALA A 239 10.86 9.34 2.50
CA ALA A 239 10.64 9.64 3.91
C ALA A 239 9.95 8.46 4.62
N GLN A 240 8.95 7.83 3.99
CA GLN A 240 8.29 6.66 4.56
C GLN A 240 9.22 5.47 4.74
N VAL A 241 10.08 5.20 3.75
CA VAL A 241 11.07 4.12 3.85
C VAL A 241 12.03 4.36 5.02
N ARG A 242 12.52 5.59 5.19
CA ARG A 242 13.40 5.95 6.33
C ARG A 242 12.69 5.82 7.67
N GLN A 243 11.42 6.21 7.73
CA GLN A 243 10.60 6.08 8.94
C GLN A 243 10.45 4.61 9.33
N ALA A 244 10.07 3.74 8.39
CA ALA A 244 9.94 2.30 8.61
C ALA A 244 11.23 1.67 9.15
N VAL A 245 12.38 2.03 8.57
CA VAL A 245 13.69 1.56 9.03
C VAL A 245 13.97 1.99 10.47
N GLY A 246 13.73 3.26 10.81
CA GLY A 246 13.90 3.77 12.17
C GLY A 246 12.95 3.12 13.18
N ASP A 247 11.73 2.80 12.74
CA ASP A 247 10.71 2.11 13.54
C ASP A 247 11.09 0.66 13.87
N VAL A 248 11.63 -0.08 12.89
CA VAL A 248 12.16 -1.44 13.12
C VAL A 248 13.40 -1.40 14.03
N GLN A 249 14.33 -0.47 13.78
CA GLN A 249 15.56 -0.34 14.59
C GLN A 249 15.28 0.04 16.05
N SER A 250 14.24 0.85 16.30
CA SER A 250 13.81 1.22 17.65
C SER A 250 12.96 0.13 18.33
N GLY A 251 12.66 -0.97 17.64
CA GLY A 251 11.83 -2.06 18.14
C GLY A 251 10.34 -1.73 18.25
N ARG A 252 9.89 -0.61 17.68
CA ARG A 252 8.47 -0.19 17.68
C ARG A 252 7.62 -1.08 16.79
N PHE A 253 8.20 -1.57 15.69
CA PHE A 253 7.53 -2.44 14.72
C PHE A 253 8.44 -3.61 14.33
N ARG A 254 7.82 -4.71 13.88
CA ARG A 254 8.48 -5.87 13.31
C ARG A 254 7.87 -6.19 11.97
#